data_AF-A0A5P9HA10-F1
#
_entry.id   AF-A0A5P9HA10-F1
#
_cell.length_a   1.000
_cell.length_b   1.000
_cell.length_c   1.000
_cell.angle_alpha   90.00
_cell.angle_beta   90.00
_cell.angle_gamma   90.00
#
_symmetry.space_group_name_H-M   'P 1'
#
loop_
_entity.id
_entity.type
_entity.pdbx_description
1 polymer ?
#
loop_
_entity_poly.entity_id
_entity_poly.type
_entity_poly.pdbx_seq_one_letter_code
_entity_poly.pdbx_strand_id
1 'polypeptide(L)'
;MSIDIDKLEALAQAATPGPWSMAEDGSPVVNAGGRAAHLIGPPGSDEEAAANTQFIAATDPDAILALIARLREAEAAAAERDALAAHVEQITRAPATHEILEEIHRRAGKEWSGDFIVTINRDEYEAFEAEQEALLSTTPATSLARRDVVKGAGLLTLLIDKAEGRGDNHWTLKELKMVRDELRRQAEQADTAKEDA
;
A
#
# COMPACT_ATOMS: atom_id res chain seq x y z
N MET A 1 -17.49 -16.80 -7.72
CA MET A 1 -18.75 -16.27 -7.17
C MET A 1 -18.40 -14.92 -6.57
N SER A 2 -19.00 -13.83 -7.04
CA SER A 2 -18.80 -12.50 -6.44
C SER A 2 -19.69 -12.40 -5.21
N ILE A 3 -19.11 -11.99 -4.08
CA ILE A 3 -19.85 -11.75 -2.83
C ILE A 3 -20.32 -10.30 -2.85
N ASP A 4 -21.61 -10.07 -2.63
CA ASP A 4 -22.20 -8.73 -2.54
C ASP A 4 -21.96 -8.15 -1.13
N ILE A 5 -20.84 -7.46 -0.97
CA ILE A 5 -20.38 -6.93 0.33
C ILE A 5 -21.32 -5.84 0.86
N ASP A 6 -21.83 -4.97 -0.01
CA ASP A 6 -22.74 -3.90 0.39
C ASP A 6 -24.05 -4.47 0.93
N LYS A 7 -24.58 -5.53 0.31
CA LYS A 7 -25.75 -6.24 0.81
C LYS A 7 -25.49 -6.91 2.16
N LEU A 8 -24.32 -7.52 2.35
CA LEU A 8 -23.94 -8.12 3.64
C LEU A 8 -23.81 -7.07 4.74
N GLU A 9 -23.24 -5.92 4.42
CA GLU A 9 -23.11 -4.79 5.35
C GLU A 9 -24.49 -4.25 5.74
N ALA A 10 -25.39 -4.04 4.78
CA ALA A 10 -26.75 -3.60 5.06
C ALA A 10 -27.52 -4.59 5.93
N LEU A 11 -27.34 -5.90 5.71
CA LEU A 11 -27.94 -6.93 6.56
C LEU A 11 -27.36 -6.93 7.98
N ALA A 12 -26.05 -6.76 8.12
CA ALA A 12 -25.39 -6.70 9.42
C ALA A 12 -25.83 -5.43 10.19
N GLN A 13 -25.90 -4.27 9.54
CA GLN A 13 -26.41 -3.03 10.15
C GLN A 13 -27.88 -3.12 10.56
N ALA A 14 -28.70 -3.86 9.81
CA ALA A 14 -30.12 -4.07 10.11
C ALA A 14 -30.35 -5.14 11.19
N ALA A 15 -29.35 -5.97 11.48
CA ALA A 15 -29.45 -7.00 12.50
C ALA A 15 -29.45 -6.37 13.91
N THR A 16 -30.09 -7.06 14.86
CA THR A 16 -30.17 -6.60 16.25
C THR A 16 -28.76 -6.52 16.85
N PRO A 17 -28.31 -5.33 17.29
CA PRO A 17 -26.98 -5.17 17.88
C PRO A 17 -26.86 -5.85 19.23
N GLY A 18 -25.63 -6.18 19.61
CA GLY A 18 -25.27 -6.63 20.95
C GLY A 18 -24.87 -8.10 20.99
N PRO A 19 -24.10 -8.52 22.01
CA PRO A 19 -23.47 -9.82 22.03
C PRO A 19 -24.51 -10.93 22.02
N TRP A 20 -24.45 -11.77 20.99
CA TRP A 20 -25.24 -13.00 20.97
C TRP A 20 -24.59 -13.98 21.95
N SER A 21 -25.41 -14.57 22.80
CA SER A 21 -24.96 -15.45 23.87
C SER A 21 -25.77 -16.75 23.86
N MET A 22 -25.27 -17.78 24.53
CA MET A 22 -26.07 -18.99 24.74
C MET A 22 -26.86 -18.86 26.04
N ALA A 23 -28.15 -19.19 25.99
CA ALA A 23 -28.93 -19.42 27.20
C ALA A 23 -28.58 -20.77 27.84
N GLU A 24 -29.04 -20.96 29.09
CA GLU A 24 -28.84 -22.20 29.86
C GLU A 24 -29.46 -23.44 29.18
N ASP A 25 -30.47 -23.24 28.33
CA ASP A 25 -31.12 -24.28 27.53
C ASP A 25 -30.39 -24.60 26.22
N GLY A 26 -29.24 -23.96 25.96
CA GLY A 26 -28.45 -24.14 24.73
C GLY A 26 -28.99 -23.40 23.51
N SER A 27 -30.04 -22.58 23.65
CA SER A 27 -30.53 -21.74 22.56
C SER A 27 -29.69 -20.46 22.39
N PRO A 28 -29.48 -19.96 21.16
CA PRO A 28 -28.87 -18.66 20.97
C PRO A 28 -29.88 -17.58 21.34
N VAL A 29 -29.43 -16.65 22.18
CA VAL A 29 -30.20 -15.54 22.70
C VAL A 29 -29.49 -14.23 22.39
N VAL A 30 -30.25 -13.30 21.82
CA VAL A 30 -29.86 -11.89 21.73
C VAL A 30 -30.58 -11.10 22.81
N ASN A 31 -29.83 -10.27 23.54
CA ASN A 31 -30.38 -9.35 24.52
C ASN A 31 -30.78 -8.04 23.82
N ALA A 32 -32.01 -7.97 23.34
CA ALA A 32 -32.56 -6.78 22.69
C ALA A 32 -33.28 -5.90 23.73
N GLY A 33 -32.57 -4.93 24.32
CA GLY A 33 -33.18 -3.96 25.24
C GLY A 33 -33.74 -4.60 26.53
N GLY A 34 -33.05 -5.58 27.10
CA GLY A 34 -33.45 -6.26 28.33
C GLY A 34 -34.50 -7.37 28.15
N ARG A 35 -34.79 -7.77 26.91
CA ARG A 35 -35.56 -8.98 26.59
C ARG A 35 -34.69 -9.95 25.79
N ALA A 36 -34.62 -11.18 26.27
CA ALA A 36 -34.07 -12.30 25.54
C ALA A 36 -35.00 -12.68 24.39
N ALA A 37 -34.53 -12.55 23.15
CA ALA A 37 -35.20 -13.15 21.99
C ALA A 37 -34.53 -14.50 21.70
N HIS A 38 -35.30 -15.58 21.83
CA HIS A 38 -34.85 -16.92 21.43
C HIS A 38 -35.00 -17.07 19.92
N LEU A 39 -33.93 -17.50 19.27
CA LEU A 39 -34.01 -17.98 17.90
C LEU A 39 -34.73 -19.34 17.92
N ILE A 40 -35.75 -19.52 17.07
CA ILE A 40 -36.33 -20.84 16.82
C ILE A 40 -35.18 -21.74 16.37
N GLY A 41 -34.95 -22.82 17.12
CA GLY A 41 -33.77 -23.67 16.96
C GLY A 41 -33.55 -24.09 15.50
N PRO A 42 -32.31 -24.08 15.02
CA PRO A 42 -32.02 -24.49 13.65
C PRO A 42 -32.54 -25.92 13.41
N PRO A 43 -33.03 -26.24 12.20
CA PRO A 43 -33.46 -27.59 11.87
C PRO A 43 -32.28 -28.57 12.03
N GLY A 44 -32.51 -29.72 12.65
CA GLY A 44 -31.48 -30.74 12.91
C GLY A 44 -31.78 -31.57 14.15
N SER A 45 -30.87 -32.47 14.52
CA SER A 45 -30.86 -33.09 15.85
C SER A 45 -30.49 -32.06 16.93
N ASP A 46 -30.78 -32.35 18.21
CA ASP A 46 -30.39 -31.49 19.33
C ASP A 46 -28.86 -31.26 19.37
N GLU A 47 -28.08 -32.26 18.96
CA GLU A 47 -26.62 -32.17 18.85
C GLU A 47 -26.18 -31.23 17.71
N GLU A 48 -26.83 -31.30 16.55
CA GLU A 48 -26.57 -30.40 15.43
C GLU A 48 -26.98 -28.96 15.76
N ALA A 49 -28.11 -28.79 16.45
CA ALA A 49 -28.57 -27.48 16.89
C ALA A 49 -27.59 -26.85 17.89
N ALA A 50 -27.14 -27.61 18.89
CA ALA A 50 -26.15 -27.16 19.86
C ALA A 50 -24.81 -26.77 19.18
N ALA A 51 -24.37 -27.55 18.19
CA ALA A 51 -23.16 -27.25 17.42
C ALA A 51 -23.33 -25.97 16.57
N ASN A 52 -24.46 -25.82 15.87
CA ASN A 52 -24.73 -24.67 15.00
C ASN A 52 -24.91 -23.37 15.79
N THR A 53 -25.47 -23.42 16.99
CA THR A 53 -25.68 -22.26 17.87
C THR A 53 -24.39 -21.48 18.13
N GLN A 54 -23.26 -22.18 18.33
CA GLN A 54 -21.97 -21.50 18.59
C GLN A 54 -21.51 -20.69 17.37
N PHE A 55 -21.69 -21.22 16.16
CA PHE A 55 -21.36 -20.51 14.93
C PHE A 55 -22.29 -19.32 14.71
N ILE A 56 -23.58 -19.48 14.98
CA ILE A 56 -24.56 -18.38 14.87
C ILE A 56 -24.21 -17.27 15.87
N ALA A 57 -23.89 -17.60 17.12
CA ALA A 57 -23.46 -16.62 18.12
C ALA A 57 -22.16 -15.90 17.73
N ALA A 58 -21.23 -16.59 17.06
CA ALA A 58 -20.01 -15.98 16.55
C ALA A 58 -20.24 -15.05 15.34
N THR A 59 -21.37 -15.18 14.65
CA THR A 59 -21.82 -14.25 13.58
C THR A 59 -22.56 -13.04 14.14
N ASP A 60 -22.08 -12.52 15.26
CA ASP A 60 -22.53 -11.25 15.82
C ASP A 60 -22.38 -10.11 14.77
N PRO A 61 -23.37 -9.20 14.65
CA PRO A 61 -23.33 -8.13 13.67
C PRO A 61 -22.08 -7.25 13.75
N ASP A 62 -21.56 -6.95 14.94
CA ASP A 62 -20.35 -6.14 15.10
C ASP A 62 -19.13 -6.91 14.58
N ALA A 63 -19.06 -8.22 14.83
CA ALA A 63 -18.03 -9.07 14.26
C ALA A 63 -18.08 -9.12 12.72
N ILE A 64 -19.27 -9.21 12.14
CA ILE A 64 -19.45 -9.17 10.68
C ILE A 64 -19.03 -7.80 10.11
N LEU A 65 -19.45 -6.71 10.73
CA LEU A 65 -19.08 -5.35 10.30
C LEU A 65 -17.56 -5.13 10.38
N ALA A 66 -16.91 -5.63 11.43
CA ALA A 66 -15.46 -5.58 11.56
C ALA A 66 -14.74 -6.40 10.47
N LEU A 67 -15.28 -7.57 10.10
CA LEU A 67 -14.74 -8.37 9.00
C LEU A 67 -14.92 -7.67 7.65
N ILE A 68 -16.06 -7.03 7.42
CA ILE A 68 -16.33 -6.25 6.19
C ILE A 68 -15.36 -5.06 6.10
N ALA A 69 -15.14 -4.32 7.19
CA ALA A 69 -14.18 -3.22 7.22
C ALA A 69 -12.76 -3.70 6.86
N ARG A 70 -12.29 -4.78 7.50
CA ARG A 70 -10.98 -5.38 7.21
C ARG A 70 -10.86 -5.90 5.78
N LEU A 71 -11.93 -6.44 5.21
CA LEU A 71 -11.96 -6.87 3.81
C LEU A 71 -11.80 -5.66 2.88
N ARG A 72 -12.56 -4.58 3.09
CA ARG A 72 -12.46 -3.34 2.30
C ARG A 72 -11.04 -2.74 2.37
N GLU A 73 -10.43 -2.73 3.55
CA GLU A 73 -9.03 -2.30 3.73
C GLU A 73 -8.06 -3.18 2.93
N ALA A 74 -8.22 -4.49 2.99
CA ALA A 74 -7.38 -5.43 2.26
C ALA A 74 -7.54 -5.30 0.73
N GLU A 75 -8.77 -5.10 0.25
CA GLU A 75 -9.06 -4.87 -1.17
C GLU A 75 -8.45 -3.55 -1.65
N ALA A 76 -8.55 -2.48 -0.86
CA ALA A 76 -7.92 -1.20 -1.17
C ALA A 76 -6.38 -1.32 -1.25
N ALA A 77 -5.76 -2.00 -0.29
CA ALA A 77 -4.32 -2.23 -0.29
C ALA A 77 -3.87 -3.10 -1.48
N ALA A 78 -4.66 -4.11 -1.86
CA ALA A 78 -4.38 -4.93 -3.04
C ALA A 78 -4.47 -4.11 -4.33
N ALA A 79 -5.49 -3.27 -4.47
CA ALA A 79 -5.63 -2.37 -5.62
C ALA A 79 -4.46 -1.38 -5.72
N GLU A 80 -3.99 -0.84 -4.59
CA GLU A 80 -2.83 0.05 -4.55
C GLU A 80 -1.55 -0.68 -4.99
N ARG A 81 -1.32 -1.89 -4.46
CA ARG A 81 -0.17 -2.72 -4.85
C ARG A 81 -0.18 -3.02 -6.36
N ASP A 82 -1.33 -3.37 -6.90
CA ASP A 82 -1.46 -3.72 -8.31
C ASP A 82 -1.26 -2.48 -9.20
N ALA A 83 -1.75 -1.30 -8.78
CA ALA A 83 -1.46 -0.04 -9.44
C ALA A 83 0.04 0.31 -9.42
N LEU A 84 0.72 0.10 -8.28
CA LEU A 84 2.17 0.30 -8.18
C LEU A 84 2.94 -0.67 -9.07
N ALA A 85 2.54 -1.95 -9.10
CA ALA A 85 3.17 -2.95 -9.96
C ALA A 85 3.02 -2.59 -11.44
N ALA A 86 1.84 -2.15 -11.88
CA ALA A 86 1.60 -1.66 -13.23
C ALA A 86 2.46 -0.42 -13.55
N HIS A 87 2.62 0.50 -12.59
CA HIS A 87 3.46 1.68 -12.74
C HIS A 87 4.95 1.31 -12.89
N VAL A 88 5.46 0.39 -12.06
CA VAL A 88 6.82 -0.13 -12.18
C VAL A 88 7.02 -0.85 -13.52
N GLU A 89 6.04 -1.64 -13.96
CA GLU A 89 6.08 -2.27 -15.28
C GLU A 89 6.13 -1.24 -16.41
N GLN A 90 5.37 -0.15 -16.32
CA GLN A 90 5.39 0.93 -17.31
C GLN A 90 6.75 1.64 -17.35
N ILE A 91 7.35 1.97 -16.21
CA ILE A 91 8.68 2.61 -16.15
C ILE A 91 9.77 1.66 -16.69
N THR A 92 9.70 0.39 -16.32
CA THR A 92 10.72 -0.61 -16.73
C THR A 92 10.58 -1.02 -18.20
N ARG A 93 9.37 -0.93 -18.78
CA ARG A 93 9.12 -1.18 -20.20
C ARG A 93 9.14 0.07 -21.07
N ALA A 94 9.26 1.27 -20.49
CA ALA A 94 9.36 2.50 -21.27
C ALA A 94 10.51 2.35 -22.28
N PRO A 95 10.23 2.39 -23.61
CA PRO A 95 11.24 2.12 -24.64
C PRO A 95 12.47 3.01 -24.48
N ALA A 96 12.31 4.20 -23.93
CA ALA A 96 13.41 5.13 -23.69
C ALA A 96 14.54 4.52 -22.84
N THR A 97 14.29 3.77 -21.77
CA THR A 97 15.41 3.22 -20.99
C THR A 97 16.13 2.10 -21.73
N HIS A 98 15.41 1.21 -22.42
CA HIS A 98 16.03 0.09 -23.14
C HIS A 98 16.64 0.51 -24.48
N GLU A 99 15.95 1.32 -25.30
CA GLU A 99 16.46 1.82 -26.58
C GLU A 99 17.57 2.84 -26.40
N ILE A 100 17.54 3.71 -25.39
CA ILE A 100 18.69 4.59 -25.09
C ILE A 100 19.87 3.74 -24.65
N LEU A 101 19.67 2.73 -23.79
CA LEU A 101 20.73 1.80 -23.43
C LEU A 101 21.25 1.03 -24.65
N GLU A 102 20.40 0.48 -25.50
CA GLU A 102 20.79 -0.27 -26.70
C GLU A 102 21.44 0.62 -27.78
N GLU A 103 20.96 1.85 -27.99
CA GLU A 103 21.57 2.83 -28.91
C GLU A 103 22.95 3.27 -28.42
N ILE A 104 23.10 3.49 -27.10
CA ILE A 104 24.41 3.74 -26.47
C ILE A 104 25.34 2.54 -26.72
N HIS A 105 24.87 1.31 -26.52
CA HIS A 105 25.67 0.09 -26.78
C HIS A 105 26.06 -0.04 -28.26
N ARG A 106 25.11 0.20 -29.17
CA ARG A 106 25.32 0.09 -30.63
C ARG A 106 26.32 1.12 -31.13
N ARG A 107 26.25 2.36 -30.66
CA ARG A 107 27.18 3.45 -31.05
C ARG A 107 28.58 3.27 -30.45
N ALA A 108 28.68 2.64 -29.28
CA ALA A 108 29.97 2.42 -28.63
C ALA A 108 30.81 1.31 -29.29
N GLY A 109 30.21 0.40 -30.07
CA GLY A 109 30.91 -0.63 -30.85
C GLY A 109 31.83 -1.56 -30.04
N LYS A 110 31.63 -1.65 -28.72
CA LYS A 110 32.55 -2.30 -27.78
C LYS A 110 31.82 -3.27 -26.86
N GLU A 111 32.44 -4.43 -26.64
CA GLU A 111 32.14 -5.30 -25.50
C GLU A 111 32.36 -4.53 -24.18
N TRP A 112 31.37 -4.67 -23.30
CA TRP A 112 31.23 -4.05 -21.98
C TRP A 112 32.56 -3.94 -21.19
N SER A 113 33.14 -2.73 -21.08
CA SER A 113 34.31 -2.51 -20.21
C SER A 113 34.68 -1.03 -19.92
N GLY A 114 33.72 -0.10 -19.82
CA GLY A 114 34.05 1.28 -19.43
C GLY A 114 32.88 2.07 -18.84
N ASP A 115 33.21 2.98 -17.91
CA ASP A 115 32.27 3.96 -17.35
C ASP A 115 31.82 4.94 -18.45
N PHE A 116 30.51 5.11 -18.63
CA PHE A 116 29.95 6.07 -19.59
C PHE A 116 29.22 7.20 -18.87
N ILE A 117 29.35 8.41 -19.43
CA ILE A 117 28.61 9.60 -19.03
C ILE A 117 27.44 9.75 -20.01
N VAL A 118 26.21 9.61 -19.52
CA VAL A 118 25.01 9.91 -20.31
C VAL A 118 24.80 11.42 -20.29
N THR A 119 24.75 12.05 -21.46
CA THR A 119 24.39 13.47 -21.58
C THR A 119 22.92 13.55 -21.96
N ILE A 120 22.06 13.86 -20.99
CA ILE A 120 20.63 14.09 -21.20
C ILE A 120 20.45 15.57 -21.51
N ASN A 121 19.71 15.92 -22.58
CA ASN A 121 19.39 17.31 -22.85
C ASN A 121 18.45 17.83 -21.75
N ARG A 122 18.68 19.07 -21.29
CA ARG A 122 17.84 19.74 -20.29
C ARG A 122 16.36 19.71 -20.68
N ASP A 123 16.03 19.96 -21.95
CA ASP A 123 14.63 19.97 -22.39
C ASP A 123 13.97 18.58 -22.30
N GLU A 124 14.73 17.51 -22.56
CA GLU A 124 14.27 16.12 -22.45
C GLU A 124 14.08 15.73 -20.98
N TYR A 125 14.97 16.22 -20.11
CA TYR A 125 14.86 16.03 -18.67
C TYR A 125 13.65 16.78 -18.08
N GLU A 126 13.45 18.03 -18.46
CA GLU A 126 12.31 18.85 -18.00
C GLU A 126 10.97 18.25 -18.49
N ALA A 127 10.92 17.72 -19.72
CA ALA A 127 9.74 17.02 -20.22
C ALA A 127 9.46 15.73 -19.43
N PHE A 128 10.51 14.96 -19.11
CA PHE A 128 10.39 13.77 -18.27
C PHE A 128 9.94 14.12 -16.84
N GLU A 129 10.50 15.16 -16.23
CA GLU A 129 10.08 15.64 -14.90
C GLU A 129 8.62 16.09 -14.90
N ALA A 130 8.17 16.83 -15.92
CA ALA A 130 6.78 17.25 -16.04
C ALA A 130 5.82 16.05 -16.18
N GLU A 131 6.22 15.01 -16.91
CA GLU A 131 5.44 13.76 -17.02
C GLU A 131 5.39 13.01 -15.69
N GLN A 132 6.51 12.91 -14.97
CA GLN A 132 6.58 12.32 -13.63
C GLN A 132 5.74 13.10 -12.63
N GLU A 133 5.80 14.44 -12.65
CA GLU A 133 5.01 15.30 -11.76
C GLU A 133 3.51 15.20 -12.06
N ALA A 134 3.12 15.17 -13.34
CA ALA A 134 1.74 14.92 -13.74
C ALA A 134 1.25 13.56 -13.22
N LEU A 135 2.04 12.50 -13.38
CA LEU A 135 1.72 11.17 -12.84
C LEU A 135 1.59 11.18 -11.30
N LEU A 136 2.54 11.79 -10.58
CA LEU A 136 2.52 11.91 -9.12
C LEU A 136 1.33 12.74 -8.63
N SER A 137 0.91 13.75 -9.37
CA SER A 137 -0.25 14.59 -9.04
C SER A 137 -1.57 13.82 -9.17
N THR A 138 -1.66 12.90 -10.14
CA THR A 138 -2.82 12.02 -10.35
C THR A 138 -2.86 10.81 -9.42
N THR A 139 -1.72 10.48 -8.78
CA THR A 139 -1.64 9.37 -7.84
C THR A 139 -2.20 9.82 -6.47
N PRO A 140 -3.16 9.08 -5.88
CA PRO A 140 -3.76 9.44 -4.60
C PRO A 140 -2.70 9.72 -3.52
N ALA A 141 -2.89 10.80 -2.77
CA ALA A 141 -1.95 11.29 -1.77
C ALA A 141 -1.69 10.29 -0.61
N THR A 142 -2.58 9.32 -0.45
CA THR A 142 -2.49 8.23 0.54
C THR A 142 -1.60 7.07 0.09
N SER A 143 -1.12 7.07 -1.16
CA SER A 143 -0.29 5.97 -1.65
C SER A 143 1.09 5.98 -0.99
N LEU A 144 1.56 4.80 -0.57
CA LEU A 144 2.94 4.55 -0.11
C LEU A 144 3.97 5.05 -1.13
N ALA A 145 3.64 4.96 -2.42
CA ALA A 145 4.45 5.47 -3.51
C ALA A 145 4.75 6.98 -3.39
N ARG A 146 3.78 7.81 -3.01
CA ARG A 146 4.01 9.25 -2.80
C ARG A 146 4.84 9.51 -1.56
N ARG A 147 4.69 8.71 -0.49
CA ARG A 147 5.50 8.82 0.74
C ARG A 147 6.97 8.48 0.48
N ASP A 148 7.24 7.45 -0.30
CA ASP A 148 8.59 7.01 -0.63
C ASP A 148 9.22 7.92 -1.70
N VAL A 149 8.44 8.45 -2.64
CA VAL A 149 8.89 9.48 -3.58
C VAL A 149 9.18 10.80 -2.88
N VAL A 150 8.41 11.23 -1.87
CA VAL A 150 8.76 12.43 -1.07
C VAL A 150 10.07 12.22 -0.31
N LYS A 151 10.32 11.02 0.23
CA LYS A 151 11.61 10.68 0.85
C LYS A 151 12.76 10.64 -0.17
N GLY A 152 12.50 10.14 -1.38
CA GLY A 152 13.48 10.09 -2.48
C GLY A 152 13.75 11.45 -3.14
N ALA A 153 12.73 12.30 -3.29
CA ALA A 153 12.83 13.64 -3.86
C ALA A 153 13.60 14.56 -2.91
N GLY A 154 13.34 14.47 -1.60
CA GLY A 154 14.17 15.15 -0.59
C GLY A 154 15.64 14.74 -0.68
N LEU A 155 15.93 13.48 -0.99
CA LEU A 155 17.28 12.97 -1.24
C LEU A 155 17.94 13.64 -2.47
N LEU A 156 17.15 13.79 -3.54
CA LEU A 156 17.61 14.38 -4.80
C LEU A 156 17.90 15.88 -4.66
N THR A 157 17.01 16.63 -4.00
CA THR A 157 17.21 18.07 -3.74
C THR A 157 18.46 18.30 -2.89
N LEU A 158 18.70 17.46 -1.87
CA LEU A 158 19.88 17.55 -1.01
C LEU A 158 21.18 17.19 -1.75
N LEU A 159 21.10 16.31 -2.76
CA LEU A 159 22.22 16.01 -3.66
C LEU A 159 22.51 17.18 -4.61
N ILE A 160 21.47 17.83 -5.14
CA ILE A 160 21.58 19.00 -6.02
C ILE A 160 22.21 20.18 -5.27
N ASP A 161 21.69 20.56 -4.09
CA ASP A 161 22.24 21.65 -3.27
C ASP A 161 23.73 21.42 -2.94
N LYS A 162 24.11 20.17 -2.70
CA LYS A 162 25.49 19.79 -2.34
C LYS A 162 26.41 19.74 -3.55
N ALA A 163 25.86 19.48 -4.74
CA ALA A 163 26.59 19.57 -6.01
C ALA A 163 26.82 21.03 -6.40
N GLU A 164 25.81 21.89 -6.26
CA GLU A 164 25.90 23.34 -6.51
C GLU A 164 26.94 24.01 -5.61
N GLY A 165 27.06 23.59 -4.35
CA GLY A 165 28.09 24.09 -3.44
C GLY A 165 29.52 23.66 -3.76
N ARG A 166 29.73 22.60 -4.57
CA ARG A 166 31.07 22.12 -4.97
C ARG A 166 31.57 22.75 -6.27
N GLY A 167 30.69 23.35 -7.07
CA GLY A 167 31.03 23.91 -8.38
C GLY A 167 31.43 22.85 -9.42
N ASP A 168 31.28 21.57 -9.11
CA ASP A 168 31.62 20.46 -9.99
C ASP A 168 30.59 19.32 -9.84
N ASN A 169 29.96 18.93 -10.95
CA ASN A 169 28.89 17.93 -10.98
C ASN A 169 29.41 16.49 -11.04
N HIS A 170 30.70 16.28 -10.79
CA HIS A 170 31.32 14.96 -10.83
C HIS A 170 31.31 14.29 -9.46
N TRP A 171 30.52 13.23 -9.35
CA TRP A 171 30.42 12.41 -8.14
C TRP A 171 30.91 11.01 -8.44
N THR A 172 31.82 10.49 -7.62
CA THR A 172 32.19 9.08 -7.69
C THR A 172 31.09 8.20 -7.10
N LEU A 173 30.97 6.96 -7.57
CA LEU A 173 30.03 5.98 -7.01
C LEU A 173 30.22 5.79 -5.50
N LYS A 174 31.46 5.94 -5.00
CA LYS A 174 31.78 5.89 -3.58
C LYS A 174 31.14 7.05 -2.80
N GLU A 175 31.20 8.26 -3.33
CA GLU A 175 30.61 9.45 -2.71
C GLU A 175 29.08 9.38 -2.71
N LEU A 176 28.47 8.90 -3.80
CA LEU A 176 27.01 8.69 -3.84
C LEU A 176 26.56 7.67 -2.79
N LYS A 177 27.30 6.57 -2.62
CA LYS A 177 27.04 5.58 -1.56
C LYS A 177 27.15 6.20 -0.18
N MET A 178 28.19 7.00 0.08
CA MET A 178 28.36 7.69 1.36
C MET A 178 27.21 8.66 1.66
N VAL A 179 26.74 9.44 0.68
CA VAL A 179 25.61 10.36 0.89
C VAL A 179 24.32 9.60 1.16
N ARG A 180 24.04 8.53 0.40
CA ARG A 180 22.89 7.65 0.64
C ARG A 180 22.90 7.08 2.05
N ASP A 181 24.04 6.56 2.50
CA ASP A 181 24.17 5.93 3.82
C ASP A 181 24.01 6.96 4.95
N GLU A 182 24.54 8.17 4.78
CA GLU A 182 24.36 9.28 5.73
C GLU A 182 22.90 9.74 5.82
N LEU A 183 22.20 9.84 4.68
CA LEU A 183 20.78 10.22 4.67
C LEU A 183 19.89 9.15 5.30
N ARG A 184 20.22 7.87 5.08
CA ARG A 184 19.56 6.77 5.79
C ARG A 184 19.71 6.90 7.30
N ARG A 185 20.92 7.21 7.77
CA ARG A 185 21.22 7.44 9.19
C ARG A 185 20.40 8.61 9.75
N GLN A 186 20.27 9.71 9.01
CA GLN A 186 19.47 10.86 9.42
C GLN A 186 17.97 10.55 9.49
N ALA A 187 17.44 9.78 8.54
CA ALA A 187 16.05 9.33 8.56
C ALA A 187 15.77 8.43 9.77
N GLU A 188 16.67 7.48 10.07
CA GLU A 188 16.56 6.62 11.25
C GLU A 188 16.58 7.46 12.55
N GLN A 189 17.45 8.46 12.65
CA GLN A 189 17.49 9.37 13.81
C GLN A 189 16.22 10.22 13.97
N ALA A 190 15.64 10.68 12.86
CA ALA A 190 14.40 11.47 12.89
C ALA A 190 13.18 10.63 13.31
N ASP A 191 13.15 9.35 12.96
CA ASP A 191 12.09 8.43 13.38
C ASP A 191 12.22 8.12 14.89
N THR A 192 13.43 7.89 15.41
CA THR A 192 13.64 7.70 16.87
C THR A 192 13.25 8.95 17.67
N ALA A 193 13.58 10.15 17.19
CA ALA A 193 13.24 11.40 17.87
C ALA A 193 11.72 11.68 17.95
N LYS A 194 10.91 11.06 17.08
CA LYS A 194 9.44 11.15 17.13
C LYS A 194 8.82 10.15 18.08
N GLU A 195 9.50 9.04 18.39
CA GLU A 195 9.02 8.06 19.37
C GLU A 195 9.26 8.54 20.82
N ASP A 196 10.28 9.39 21.02
CA ASP A 196 10.63 9.96 22.32
C ASP A 196 9.87 11.27 22.67
N ALA A 197 9.09 11.84 21.74
CA ALA A 197 8.40 13.13 21.88
C ALA A 197 6.88 12.97 22.03
#